data_AF-A0A135VGW4-F1
#
_entry.id   AF-A0A135VGW4-F1
#
_cell.length_a   1.000
_cell.length_b   1.000
_cell.length_c   1.000
_cell.angle_alpha   90.00
_cell.angle_beta   90.00
_cell.angle_gamma   90.00
#
_symmetry.space_group_name_H-M   'P 1'
#
loop_
_entity.id
_entity.type
_entity.pdbx_description
1 polymer ?
#
loop_
_entity_poly.entity_id
_entity_poly.type
_entity_poly.pdbx_seq_one_letter_code
_entity_poly.pdbx_strand_id
1 'polypeptide(L)'
;MVVTSEDYCESCGKVVDPIKPAKNLEDTFANDTRKNLNICTDCFKKRFKISSTKRSGYGGTIYQLEERPPPRFGLGSASYTCLKCNWVAWNEVGLEVHMRKKHAN
;
A
#
# COMPACT_ATOMS: atom_id res chain seq x y z
N MET A 1 -1.57 -16.83 22.81
CA MET A 1 -2.35 -15.60 22.61
C MET A 1 -1.67 -14.79 21.52
N VAL A 2 -2.18 -14.82 20.29
CA VAL A 2 -1.64 -13.99 19.20
C VAL A 2 -2.35 -12.65 19.32
N VAL A 3 -1.67 -11.68 19.92
CA VAL A 3 -2.11 -10.28 19.89
C VAL A 3 -1.97 -9.82 18.45
N THR A 4 -3.03 -9.94 17.65
CA THR A 4 -3.11 -9.27 16.36
C THR A 4 -3.43 -7.81 16.66
N SER A 5 -2.39 -6.99 16.81
CA SER A 5 -2.51 -5.54 16.76
C SER A 5 -3.35 -5.20 15.53
N GLU A 6 -4.53 -4.63 15.73
CA GLU A 6 -5.39 -4.21 14.62
C GLU A 6 -4.69 -3.05 13.91
N ASP A 7 -3.90 -3.36 12.89
CA ASP A 7 -3.24 -2.34 12.10
C ASP A 7 -4.27 -1.64 11.22
N TYR A 8 -4.39 -0.32 11.40
CA TYR A 8 -5.19 0.53 10.52
C TYR A 8 -4.39 0.89 9.27
N CYS A 9 -5.08 0.90 8.14
CA CYS A 9 -4.55 1.25 6.85
C CYS A 9 -4.23 2.74 6.78
N GLU A 10 -2.97 3.08 6.47
CA GLU A 10 -2.53 4.48 6.36
C GLU A 10 -3.07 5.21 5.12
N SER A 11 -3.68 4.48 4.18
CA SER A 11 -4.32 5.10 3.00
C SER A 11 -5.81 5.32 3.19
N CYS A 12 -6.52 4.49 3.96
CA CYS A 12 -7.99 4.55 4.06
C CYS A 12 -8.58 4.60 5.47
N GLY A 13 -7.77 4.39 6.51
CA GLY A 13 -8.21 4.36 7.90
C GLY A 13 -8.98 3.10 8.32
N LYS A 14 -9.25 2.16 7.40
CA LYS A 14 -9.89 0.88 7.72
C LYS A 14 -8.89 -0.13 8.28
N VAL A 15 -9.38 -1.13 9.00
CA VAL A 15 -8.56 -2.27 9.49
C VAL A 15 -7.91 -2.98 8.29
N VAL A 16 -6.61 -3.24 8.37
CA VAL A 16 -5.86 -3.96 7.33
C VAL A 16 -6.29 -5.42 7.31
N ASP A 17 -6.64 -5.93 6.12
CA ASP A 17 -7.01 -7.33 5.95
C ASP A 17 -5.85 -8.27 6.33
N PRO A 18 -6.13 -9.40 7.01
CA PRO A 18 -5.12 -10.39 7.33
C PRO A 18 -4.43 -10.86 6.06
N ILE A 19 -3.10 -10.94 6.13
CA ILE A 19 -2.25 -11.26 5.01
C ILE A 19 -2.42 -12.74 4.67
N LYS A 20 -3.03 -13.01 3.51
CA LYS A 20 -3.24 -14.38 3.03
C LYS A 20 -1.88 -15.01 2.67
N PRO A 21 -1.69 -16.32 2.92
CA PRO A 21 -0.46 -17.02 2.53
C PRO A 21 -0.26 -16.88 1.01
N ALA A 22 0.93 -16.43 0.63
CA ALA A 22 1.30 -16.20 -0.76
C ALA A 22 1.37 -17.54 -1.51
N LYS A 23 0.75 -17.60 -2.69
CA LYS A 23 0.82 -18.79 -3.55
C LYS A 23 1.98 -18.68 -4.54
N ASN A 24 2.34 -17.44 -4.92
CA ASN A 24 3.39 -17.14 -5.88
C ASN A 24 4.40 -16.13 -5.32
N LEU A 25 5.55 -15.98 -6.00
CA LEU A 25 6.56 -14.98 -5.66
C LEU A 25 6.00 -13.55 -5.76
N GLU A 26 5.06 -13.32 -6.70
CA GLU A 26 4.29 -12.08 -6.83
C GLU A 26 3.49 -11.75 -5.57
N ASP A 27 2.76 -12.73 -5.03
CA ASP A 27 1.98 -12.54 -3.80
C ASP A 27 2.88 -12.29 -2.60
N THR A 28 4.07 -12.90 -2.59
CA THR A 28 5.06 -12.68 -1.52
C THR A 28 5.55 -11.24 -1.56
N PHE A 29 5.90 -10.74 -2.75
CA PHE A 29 6.30 -9.35 -2.95
C PHE A 29 5.16 -8.37 -2.64
N ALA A 30 3.92 -8.68 -3.03
CA ALA A 30 2.74 -7.89 -2.71
C ALA A 30 2.50 -7.82 -1.19
N ASN A 31 2.64 -8.94 -0.50
CA ASN A 31 2.44 -9.01 0.94
C ASN A 31 3.51 -8.25 1.70
N ASP A 32 4.78 -8.34 1.28
CA ASP A 32 5.89 -7.64 1.91
C ASP A 32 5.78 -6.12 1.71
N THR A 33 5.53 -5.68 0.48
CA THR A 33 5.28 -4.26 0.16
C THR A 33 4.06 -3.72 0.91
N ARG A 34 2.97 -4.49 1.02
CA ARG A 34 1.79 -4.11 1.81
C ARG A 34 2.08 -3.97 3.29
N LYS A 35 2.91 -4.84 3.88
CA LYS A 35 3.35 -4.71 5.27
C LYS A 35 4.19 -3.44 5.46
N ASN A 36 5.15 -3.21 4.58
CA ASN A 36 6.03 -2.03 4.65
C ASN A 36 5.25 -0.72 4.53
N LEU A 37 4.22 -0.70 3.68
CA LEU A 37 3.35 0.46 3.46
C LEU A 37 2.18 0.54 4.45
N ASN A 38 1.95 -0.51 5.24
CA ASN A 38 0.84 -0.66 6.17
C ASN A 38 -0.54 -0.29 5.56
N ILE A 39 -0.87 -0.92 4.42
CA ILE A 39 -2.09 -0.63 3.65
C ILE A 39 -2.98 -1.85 3.35
N CYS A 40 -4.28 -1.56 3.23
CA CYS A 40 -5.33 -2.53 2.91
C CYS A 40 -5.18 -3.13 1.50
N THR A 41 -5.77 -4.32 1.26
CA THR A 41 -5.68 -4.99 -0.06
C THR A 41 -6.26 -4.12 -1.19
N ASP A 42 -7.41 -3.50 -0.94
CA ASP A 42 -8.09 -2.65 -1.91
C ASP A 42 -7.28 -1.40 -2.24
N CYS A 43 -6.69 -0.79 -1.21
CA CYS A 43 -5.84 0.39 -1.29
C CYS A 43 -4.61 0.09 -2.14
N PHE A 44 -3.98 -1.06 -1.87
CA PHE A 44 -2.83 -1.52 -2.61
C PHE A 44 -3.16 -1.76 -4.08
N LYS A 45 -4.24 -2.48 -4.40
CA LYS A 45 -4.64 -2.77 -5.79
C LYS A 45 -5.07 -1.54 -6.59
N LYS A 46 -5.62 -0.52 -5.91
CA LYS A 46 -6.03 0.72 -6.56
C LYS A 46 -4.85 1.62 -6.87
N ARG A 47 -3.86 1.68 -5.98
CA ARG A 47 -2.72 2.60 -6.08
C ARG A 47 -1.48 1.99 -6.70
N PHE A 48 -1.24 0.71 -6.50
CA PHE A 48 -0.04 0.03 -6.96
C PHE A 48 -0.41 -1.08 -7.94
N LYS A 49 0.40 -1.19 -8.99
CA LYS A 49 0.40 -2.29 -9.93
C LYS A 49 1.75 -2.99 -9.79
N ILE A 50 1.74 -4.29 -9.56
CA ILE A 50 2.97 -5.07 -9.64
C ILE A 50 3.19 -5.35 -11.13
N SER A 51 4.28 -4.80 -11.69
CA SER A 51 4.72 -5.11 -13.04
C SER A 51 5.84 -6.14 -12.96
N SER A 52 5.73 -7.20 -13.77
CA SER A 52 6.77 -8.22 -13.89
C SER A 52 7.48 -8.03 -15.23
N THR A 53 8.79 -7.76 -15.18
CA THR A 53 9.61 -7.64 -16.38
C THR A 53 10.57 -8.83 -16.45
N LYS A 54 10.50 -9.59 -17.55
CA LYS A 54 11.45 -10.66 -17.85
C LYS A 54 12.68 -10.04 -18.49
N ARG A 55 13.84 -10.06 -17.81
CA ARG A 55 15.09 -9.63 -18.43
C ARG A 55 15.62 -10.74 -19.33
N SER A 56 15.68 -10.48 -20.62
CA SER A 56 16.09 -11.43 -21.66
C SER A 56 17.54 -11.97 -21.54
N GLY A 57 18.35 -11.48 -20.60
CA GLY A 57 19.76 -11.87 -20.45
C GLY A 57 20.08 -12.78 -19.26
N TYR A 58 19.18 -12.95 -18.28
CA TYR A 58 19.51 -13.63 -17.01
C TYR A 58 18.44 -14.59 -16.47
N GLY A 59 17.39 -14.90 -17.25
CA GLY A 59 16.38 -15.90 -16.87
C GLY A 59 15.53 -15.57 -15.63
N GLY A 60 15.65 -14.36 -15.06
CA GLY A 60 14.92 -13.92 -13.87
C GLY A 60 13.71 -13.03 -14.19
N THR A 61 12.60 -13.27 -13.48
CA THR A 61 11.46 -12.35 -13.39
C THR A 61 11.73 -11.31 -12.30
N ILE A 62 11.78 -10.04 -12.66
CA ILE A 62 11.91 -8.94 -11.70
C ILE A 62 10.50 -8.36 -11.47
N TYR A 63 10.10 -8.27 -10.21
CA TYR A 63 8.87 -7.61 -9.79
C TYR A 63 9.18 -6.16 -9.41
N GLN A 64 8.51 -5.21 -10.05
CA GLN A 64 8.54 -3.80 -9.71
C GLN A 64 7.17 -3.33 -9.26
N LEU A 65 7.18 -2.40 -8.30
CA LEU A 65 5.98 -1.74 -7.82
C LEU A 65 5.81 -0.45 -8.63
N GLU A 66 4.80 -0.40 -9.49
CA GLU A 66 4.43 0.81 -10.24
C GLU A 66 3.26 1.51 -9.55
N GLU A 67 3.43 2.79 -9.22
CA GLU A 67 2.34 3.64 -8.77
C GLU A 67 1.42 3.99 -9.94
N ARG A 68 0.14 3.63 -9.83
CA ARG A 68 -0.88 4.04 -10.79
C ARG A 68 -1.11 5.53 -10.66
N PRO A 69 -1.25 6.25 -11.80
CA PRO A 69 -1.61 7.66 -11.76
C PRO A 69 -2.98 7.82 -11.07
N PRO A 70 -3.18 8.90 -10.30
CA PRO A 70 -4.45 9.16 -9.65
C PRO A 70 -5.57 9.26 -10.71
N PRO A 71 -6.77 8.72 -10.42
CA PRO A 71 -7.89 8.81 -11.35
C PRO A 71 -8.23 10.28 -11.62
N ARG A 72 -8.40 10.65 -12.90
CA ARG A 72 -8.68 12.04 -13.33
C ARG A 72 -10.02 12.57 -12.79
N PHE A 73 -10.97 11.71 -12.41
CA PHE A 73 -12.27 12.05 -11.84
C PHE A 73 -12.76 10.93 -10.89
N GLY A 74 -13.45 11.30 -9.79
CA GLY A 74 -14.13 10.39 -8.87
C GLY A 74 -13.53 10.29 -7.45
N LEU A 75 -14.12 9.44 -6.60
CA LEU A 75 -13.64 9.18 -5.23
C LEU A 75 -12.19 8.64 -5.28
N GLY A 76 -11.22 9.47 -4.91
CA GLY A 76 -9.77 9.20 -5.05
C GLY A 76 -9.02 10.15 -6.00
N SER A 77 -9.69 11.15 -6.60
CA SER A 77 -9.02 12.26 -7.30
C SER A 77 -8.40 13.27 -6.33
N ALA A 78 -8.99 13.43 -5.14
CA ALA A 78 -8.39 14.16 -4.04
C ALA A 78 -7.36 13.27 -3.35
N SER A 79 -6.10 13.68 -3.40
CA SER A 79 -5.00 13.04 -2.69
C SER A 79 -4.55 13.96 -1.56
N TYR A 80 -4.46 13.40 -0.36
CA TYR A 80 -4.11 14.12 0.85
C TYR A 80 -2.65 13.83 1.17
N THR A 81 -1.78 14.78 0.91
CA THR A 81 -0.35 14.61 1.19
C THR A 81 -0.05 14.99 2.64
N CYS A 82 0.81 14.22 3.29
CA CYS A 82 1.37 14.65 4.56
C CYS A 82 2.37 15.78 4.30
N LEU A 83 2.37 16.80 5.15
CA LEU A 83 3.34 17.89 5.07
C LEU A 83 4.66 17.54 5.77
N LYS A 84 4.62 16.59 6.72
CA LYS A 84 5.80 16.12 7.45
C LYS A 84 6.57 15.02 6.69
N CYS A 85 5.92 14.32 5.77
CA CYS A 85 6.58 13.38 4.85
C CYS A 85 5.87 13.33 3.50
N ASN A 86 6.54 12.91 2.43
CA ASN A 86 5.93 12.80 1.08
C ASN A 86 4.92 11.63 0.94
N TRP A 87 4.31 11.20 2.04
CA TRP A 87 3.24 10.21 2.03
C TRP A 87 1.95 10.81 1.50
N VAL A 88 1.16 9.99 0.81
CA VAL A 88 -0.13 10.39 0.25
C VAL A 88 -1.21 9.46 0.78
N ALA A 89 -2.31 10.01 1.25
CA ALA A 89 -3.52 9.29 1.65
C ALA A 89 -4.66 9.60 0.68
N TRP A 90 -5.65 8.72 0.61
CA TRP A 90 -6.79 8.87 -0.33
C TRP A 90 -8.00 9.55 0.30
N ASN A 91 -7.95 9.73 1.61
CA ASN A 91 -8.98 10.34 2.42
C ASN A 91 -8.33 10.93 3.68
N GLU A 92 -8.97 11.97 4.21
CA GLU A 92 -8.52 12.71 5.39
C GLU A 92 -8.27 11.80 6.58
N VAL A 93 -9.16 10.82 6.81
CA VAL A 93 -9.02 9.82 7.88
C VAL A 93 -7.73 9.00 7.73
N GLY A 94 -7.35 8.64 6.49
CA GLY A 94 -6.09 7.95 6.24
C GLY A 94 -4.88 8.82 6.57
N LEU A 95 -4.94 10.11 6.22
CA LEU A 95 -3.91 11.08 6.57
C LEU A 95 -3.80 11.27 8.09
N GLU A 96 -4.93 11.35 8.79
CA GLU A 96 -4.97 11.50 10.24
C GLU A 96 -4.37 10.27 10.94
N VAL A 97 -4.73 9.06 10.52
CA VAL A 97 -4.13 7.81 11.04
C VAL A 97 -2.63 7.79 10.78
N HIS A 98 -2.21 8.15 9.56
CA HIS A 98 -0.80 8.24 9.23
C HIS A 98 -0.06 9.26 10.11
N MET A 99 -0.60 10.47 10.29
CA MET A 99 -0.02 11.48 11.17
C MET A 99 0.05 11.01 12.63
N ARG A 100 -0.98 10.31 13.12
CA ARG A 100 -1.01 9.74 14.47
C ARG A 100 -0.03 8.57 14.66
N LYS A 101 0.24 7.76 13.63
CA LYS A 101 1.19 6.64 13.73
C LYS A 101 2.64 7.07 13.52
N LYS A 102 2.90 7.88 12.49
CA LYS A 102 4.26 8.26 12.06
C LYS A 102 4.76 9.58 12.63
N HIS A 103 3.86 10.47 13.03
CA HIS A 103 4.20 11.85 13.36
C HIS A 103 3.60 12.35 14.68
N ALA A 104 3.17 11.46 15.58
CA ALA A 104 2.63 11.79 16.90
C ALA A 104 3.68 12.19 17.94
N ASN A 105 4.79 12.79 17.49
CA ASN A 105 5.75 13.47 18.36
C ASN A 105 5.36 14.94 18.52
#